data_AF-A0A1C3E4K4-F1
#
_entry.id   AF-A0A1C3E4K4-F1
#
_cell.length_a   1.000
_cell.length_b   1.000
_cell.length_c   1.000
_cell.angle_alpha   90.00
_cell.angle_beta   90.00
_cell.angle_gamma   90.00
#
_symmetry.space_group_name_H-M   'P 1'
#
loop_
_entity.id
_entity.type
_entity.pdbx_description
1 polymer ?
#
loop_
_entity_poly.entity_id
_entity_poly.type
_entity_poly.pdbx_seq_one_letter_code
_entity_poly.pdbx_strand_id
1 'polypeptide(L)'
;MIDVEIVGTAEVIALVKSDLASLPDVEVREYEEKAAAGTAGVVGLLTAIPTSVLEKLVEILRRAVHPDRDLIVKFNDVEFKVRDISEADAVLSLLDDRGLLKSK
;
A
#
# COMPACT_ATOMS: atom_id res chain seq x y z
N MET A 1 10.26 10.93 -0.69
CA MET A 1 10.28 9.51 -1.10
C MET A 1 9.90 8.70 0.11
N ILE A 2 8.96 7.77 -0.06
CA ILE A 2 8.38 6.98 1.03
C ILE A 2 8.50 5.51 0.63
N ASP A 3 8.89 4.68 1.58
CA ASP A 3 8.85 3.24 1.40
C ASP A 3 7.49 2.73 1.90
N VAL A 4 6.81 1.97 1.04
CA VAL A 4 5.50 1.40 1.31
C VAL A 4 5.59 -0.12 1.26
N GLU A 5 5.18 -0.79 2.32
CA GLU A 5 5.05 -2.24 2.36
C GLU A 5 3.57 -2.61 2.31
N ILE A 6 3.18 -3.46 1.38
CA ILE A 6 1.80 -3.95 1.27
C ILE A 6 1.81 -5.44 1.51
N VAL A 7 1.07 -5.88 2.53
CA VAL A 7 0.85 -7.29 2.83
C VAL A 7 -0.59 -7.62 2.46
N GLY A 8 -0.76 -8.52 1.50
CA GLY A 8 -2.08 -8.92 1.01
C GLY A 8 -2.05 -10.27 0.31
N THR A 9 -3.13 -10.64 -0.37
CA THR A 9 -3.13 -11.84 -1.21
C THR A 9 -2.35 -11.60 -2.50
N ALA A 10 -1.94 -12.68 -3.17
CA ALA A 10 -1.27 -12.58 -4.47
C ALA A 10 -2.06 -11.76 -5.50
N GLU A 11 -3.40 -11.84 -5.48
CA GLU A 11 -4.28 -11.05 -6.35
C GLU A 11 -4.16 -9.55 -6.09
N VAL A 12 -4.10 -9.14 -4.82
CA VAL A 12 -3.94 -7.73 -4.44
C VAL A 12 -2.57 -7.21 -4.86
N ILE A 13 -1.51 -7.98 -4.60
CA ILE A 13 -0.15 -7.60 -5.01
C ILE A 13 -0.04 -7.51 -6.52
N ALA A 14 -0.68 -8.42 -7.27
CA ALA A 14 -0.73 -8.35 -8.73
C ALA A 14 -1.44 -7.09 -9.24
N LEU A 15 -2.55 -6.69 -8.62
CA LEU A 15 -3.27 -5.45 -8.95
C LEU A 15 -2.39 -4.22 -8.70
N VAL A 16 -1.83 -4.13 -7.49
CA VAL A 16 -0.93 -3.04 -7.09
C VAL A 16 0.25 -2.93 -8.05
N LYS A 17 0.89 -4.06 -8.37
CA LYS A 17 2.01 -4.11 -9.31
C LYS A 17 1.61 -3.67 -10.71
N SER A 18 0.43 -4.09 -11.20
CA SER A 18 -0.06 -3.71 -12.52
C SER A 18 -0.32 -2.20 -12.61
N ASP A 19 -0.96 -1.61 -11.61
CA ASP A 19 -1.27 -0.18 -11.60
C ASP A 19 0.00 0.66 -11.36
N LEU A 20 0.91 0.21 -10.49
CA LEU A 20 2.16 0.93 -10.17
C LEU A 20 3.26 0.74 -11.21
N ALA A 21 3.23 -0.31 -12.05
CA ALA A 21 4.16 -0.48 -13.17
C ALA A 21 4.09 0.66 -14.19
N SER A 22 2.99 1.42 -14.20
CA SER A 22 2.79 2.58 -15.06
C SER A 22 3.47 3.86 -14.53
N LEU A 23 3.99 3.84 -13.30
CA LEU A 23 4.55 5.01 -12.66
C LEU A 23 6.07 5.08 -12.86
N PRO A 24 6.59 6.19 -13.42
CA PRO A 24 8.02 6.41 -13.41
C PRO A 24 8.47 6.53 -11.94
N ASP A 25 9.65 5.97 -11.63
CA ASP A 25 10.32 6.06 -10.33
C ASP A 25 9.78 5.19 -9.18
N VAL A 26 8.87 4.23 -9.45
CA VAL A 26 8.44 3.24 -8.44
C VAL A 26 9.10 1.89 -8.69
N GLU A 27 9.92 1.44 -7.74
CA GLU A 27 10.45 0.06 -7.73
C GLU A 27 9.53 -0.85 -6.91
N VAL A 28 8.92 -1.83 -7.56
CA VAL A 28 8.11 -2.88 -6.90
C VAL A 28 8.96 -4.12 -6.68
N ARG A 29 9.23 -4.47 -5.43
CA ARG A 29 9.91 -5.70 -5.02
C ARG A 29 8.93 -6.62 -4.32
N GLU A 30 8.86 -7.86 -4.77
CA GLU A 30 7.98 -8.87 -4.21
C GLU A 30 8.81 -9.86 -3.40
N TYR A 31 8.37 -10.17 -2.19
CA TYR A 31 8.91 -11.29 -1.43
C TYR A 31 7.78 -12.03 -0.72
N GLU A 32 7.92 -13.35 -0.65
CA GLU A 32 7.03 -14.20 0.12
C GLU A 32 7.39 -14.07 1.60
N GLU A 33 6.59 -13.34 2.36
CA GLU A 33 6.68 -13.39 3.81
C GLU A 33 5.85 -14.58 4.32
N LYS A 34 6.54 -15.61 4.82
CA LYS A 34 5.87 -16.64 5.62
C LYS A 34 5.45 -16.00 6.95
N ALA A 35 4.25 -15.44 7.01
CA ALA A 35 3.70 -14.96 8.27
C ALA A 35 3.66 -16.11 9.27
N ALA A 36 4.25 -15.90 10.45
CA ALA A 36 4.32 -16.89 11.54
C ALA A 36 2.94 -17.29 12.12
N ALA A 37 1.84 -16.77 11.58
CA ALA A 37 0.47 -16.92 12.09
C ALA A 37 -0.55 -17.43 11.05
N GLY A 38 -0.13 -18.10 9.98
CA GLY A 38 -1.04 -18.89 9.13
C GLY A 38 -1.77 -18.11 8.02
N THR A 39 -1.48 -16.83 7.83
CA THR A 39 -1.92 -16.08 6.64
C THR A 39 -0.78 -16.06 5.62
N ALA A 40 -0.88 -16.85 4.54
CA ALA A 40 0.06 -16.76 3.43
C ALA A 40 -0.22 -15.46 2.65
N GLY A 41 0.38 -14.36 3.10
CA GLY A 41 0.35 -13.08 2.42
C GLY A 41 1.55 -12.93 1.48
N VAL A 42 1.34 -12.40 0.29
CA VAL A 42 2.43 -11.89 -0.54
C VAL A 42 2.74 -10.47 -0.05
N VAL A 43 4.02 -10.16 0.13
CA VAL A 43 4.46 -8.82 0.51
C VAL A 43 5.04 -8.12 -0.72
N GLY A 44 4.44 -6.99 -1.08
CA GLY A 44 4.96 -6.06 -2.06
C GLY A 44 5.61 -4.88 -1.34
N LEU A 45 6.93 -4.75 -1.44
CA LEU A 45 7.65 -3.55 -1.04
C LEU A 45 7.76 -2.60 -2.23
N LEU A 46 7.34 -1.37 -2.01
CA LEU A 46 7.40 -0.27 -2.93
C LEU A 46 8.38 0.73 -2.37
N THR A 47 9.54 0.85 -2.97
CA THR A 47 10.56 1.78 -2.48
C THR A 47 10.53 3.08 -3.28
N ALA A 48 10.93 4.16 -2.61
CA ALA A 48 11.12 5.47 -3.22
C ALA A 48 9.87 6.14 -3.81
N ILE A 49 8.65 5.82 -3.32
CA ILE A 49 7.42 6.40 -3.85
C ILE A 49 7.40 7.94 -3.68
N PRO A 50 7.19 8.70 -4.77
CA PRO A 50 6.96 10.15 -4.69
C PRO A 50 5.67 10.45 -3.91
N THR A 51 5.68 11.53 -3.14
CA THR A 51 4.48 11.95 -2.37
C THR A 51 3.30 12.27 -3.29
N SER A 52 3.55 12.74 -4.52
CA SER A 52 2.55 12.95 -5.58
C SER A 52 1.89 11.67 -6.08
N VAL A 53 2.47 10.50 -5.80
CA VAL A 53 1.95 9.18 -6.19
C VAL A 53 1.12 8.55 -5.07
N LEU A 54 1.19 9.07 -3.83
CA LEU A 54 0.44 8.54 -2.70
C LEU A 54 -1.08 8.57 -2.93
N GLU A 55 -1.61 9.62 -3.57
CA GLU A 55 -3.04 9.70 -3.89
C GLU A 55 -3.47 8.53 -4.80
N LYS A 56 -2.69 8.28 -5.87
CA LYS A 56 -2.92 7.15 -6.77
C LYS A 56 -2.78 5.81 -6.07
N LEU A 57 -1.79 5.69 -5.18
CA LEU A 57 -1.62 4.49 -4.38
C LEU A 57 -2.88 4.23 -3.53
N VAL A 58 -3.45 5.25 -2.90
CA VAL A 58 -4.71 5.09 -2.15
C VAL A 58 -5.88 4.74 -3.06
N GLU A 59 -5.98 5.29 -4.27
CA GLU A 59 -7.00 4.86 -5.23
C GLU A 59 -6.86 3.37 -5.59
N ILE A 60 -5.63 2.89 -5.76
CA ILE A 60 -5.34 1.47 -5.99
C ILE A 60 -5.75 0.64 -4.78
N LEU A 61 -5.41 1.09 -3.56
CA LEU A 61 -5.80 0.44 -2.32
C LEU A 61 -7.33 0.35 -2.21
N ARG A 62 -8.08 1.42 -2.52
CA ARG A 62 -9.56 1.41 -2.55
C ARG A 62 -10.11 0.34 -3.49
N ARG A 63 -9.48 0.14 -4.66
CA ARG A 63 -9.87 -0.89 -5.64
C ARG A 63 -9.48 -2.30 -5.17
N ALA A 64 -8.43 -2.41 -4.37
CA ALA A 64 -7.94 -3.65 -3.80
C ALA A 64 -8.67 -4.07 -2.50
N VAL A 65 -9.34 -3.12 -1.83
CA VAL A 65 -10.15 -3.38 -0.62
C VAL A 65 -11.21 -4.42 -0.95
N HIS A 66 -11.26 -5.47 -0.13
CA HIS A 66 -12.27 -6.51 -0.21
C HIS A 66 -12.85 -6.78 1.18
N PRO A 67 -14.18 -6.89 1.34
CA PRO A 67 -14.82 -7.01 2.66
C PRO A 67 -14.37 -8.22 3.48
N ASP A 68 -13.92 -9.28 2.81
CA ASP A 68 -13.46 -10.52 3.45
C ASP A 68 -11.92 -10.63 3.60
N ARG A 69 -11.16 -9.58 3.26
CA ARG A 69 -9.70 -9.65 3.22
C ARG A 69 -9.07 -8.41 3.85
N ASP A 70 -8.27 -8.63 4.87
CA ASP A 70 -7.45 -7.58 5.47
C ASP A 70 -6.32 -7.21 4.51
N LEU A 71 -6.24 -5.93 4.13
CA LEU A 71 -5.10 -5.36 3.43
C LEU A 71 -4.25 -4.59 4.43
N ILE A 72 -2.98 -4.95 4.56
CA ILE A 72 -2.07 -4.24 5.47
C ILE A 72 -1.13 -3.40 4.62
N VAL A 73 -1.01 -2.11 4.96
CA VAL A 73 -0.15 -1.16 4.26
C VAL A 73 0.71 -0.45 5.29
N LYS A 74 2.03 -0.48 5.15
CA LYS A 74 2.96 0.23 6.01
C LYS A 74 3.63 1.35 5.25
N PHE A 75 3.61 2.57 5.77
CA PHE A 75 4.33 3.73 5.21
C PHE A 75 5.44 4.13 6.18
N ASN A 76 6.73 3.98 5.81
CA ASN A 76 7.88 4.30 6.67
C ASN A 76 7.65 3.85 8.14
N ASP A 77 7.37 2.56 8.35
CA ASP A 77 7.06 1.93 9.65
C ASP A 77 5.67 2.18 10.26
N VAL A 78 4.80 2.97 9.63
CA VAL A 78 3.42 3.18 10.10
C VAL A 78 2.48 2.17 9.44
N GLU A 79 2.02 1.18 10.20
CA GLU A 79 1.05 0.17 9.72
C GLU A 79 -0.39 0.68 9.75
N PHE A 80 -1.08 0.47 8.63
CA PHE A 80 -2.51 0.68 8.44
C PHE A 80 -3.14 -0.64 8.00
N LYS A 81 -4.25 -0.99 8.64
CA LYS A 81 -5.12 -2.07 8.17
C LYS A 81 -6.28 -1.43 7.43
N VAL A 82 -6.49 -1.87 6.21
CA VAL A 82 -7.54 -1.39 5.31
C VAL A 82 -8.47 -2.56 5.04
N ARG A 83 -9.67 -2.49 5.61
CA ARG A 83 -10.73 -3.49 5.52
C ARG A 83 -11.92 -2.99 4.72
N ASP A 84 -12.10 -1.67 4.71
CA ASP A 84 -13.13 -1.01 3.93
C ASP A 84 -12.63 0.30 3.30
N ILE A 85 -13.42 0.84 2.36
CA ILE A 85 -13.07 2.05 1.60
C ILE A 85 -12.87 3.27 2.52
N SER A 86 -13.61 3.35 3.62
CA SER A 86 -13.51 4.45 4.58
C SER A 86 -12.16 4.46 5.29
N GLU A 87 -11.57 3.29 5.53
CA GLU A 87 -10.22 3.16 6.08
C GLU A 87 -9.15 3.56 5.05
N ALA A 88 -9.38 3.34 3.76
CA ALA A 88 -8.48 3.83 2.71
C ALA A 88 -8.48 5.38 2.63
N ASP A 89 -9.64 6.02 2.77
CA ASP A 89 -9.76 7.49 2.91
C ASP A 89 -9.03 8.00 4.17
N ALA A 90 -9.11 7.26 5.28
CA ALA A 90 -8.43 7.61 6.51
C ALA A 90 -6.90 7.57 6.36
N VAL A 91 -6.35 6.68 5.52
CA VAL A 91 -4.92 6.64 5.22
C VAL A 91 -4.45 7.97 4.64
N LEU A 92 -5.17 8.58 3.68
CA LEU A 92 -4.79 9.89 3.13
C LEU A 92 -4.77 10.98 4.19
N SER A 93 -5.82 11.03 5.00
CA SER A 93 -5.93 12.03 6.07
C SER A 93 -4.78 11.90 7.07
N LEU A 94 -4.42 10.66 7.43
CA LEU A 94 -3.30 10.38 8.32
C LEU A 94 -1.94 10.69 7.69
N LEU A 95 -1.77 10.46 6.39
CA LEU A 95 -0.57 10.87 5.65
C LEU A 95 -0.46 12.40 5.59
N ASP A 96 -1.57 13.14 5.47
CA ASP A 96 -1.56 14.62 5.48
C ASP A 96 -1.23 15.16 6.87
N ASP A 97 -1.88 14.65 7.91
CA ASP A 97 -1.62 15.01 9.32
C ASP A 97 -0.16 14.76 9.71
N ARG A 98 0.44 13.69 9.18
CA ARG A 98 1.86 13.35 9.39
C ARG A 98 2.80 14.23 8.55
N GLY A 99 2.28 15.09 7.68
CA GLY A 99 3.06 15.91 6.76
C GLY A 99 3.73 15.13 5.63
N LEU A 100 3.35 13.87 5.42
CA LEU A 100 3.92 13.00 4.38
C LEU A 100 3.39 13.36 2.99
N LEU A 101 2.23 14.02 2.88
CA LEU A 101 1.70 14.56 1.63
C LEU A 101 2.29 15.94 1.27
N LYS A 102 3.03 16.60 2.19
CA LYS A 102 3.61 17.92 1.93
C LYS A 102 4.97 17.81 1.23
N SER A 103 4.94 17.66 -0.08
CA SER A 103 5.98 18.23 -0.94
C SER A 103 5.44 19.53 -1.53
N LYS A 104 5.84 20.66 -0.94
CA LYS A 104 6.02 21.89 -1.70
C LYS A 104 7.45 21.93 -2.22
#